data_AF-A0AAR2L986-F1
#
_entry.id   AF-A0AAR2L986-F1
#
_cell.length_a   1.000
_cell.length_b   1.000
_cell.length_c   1.000
_cell.angle_alpha   90.00
_cell.angle_beta   90.00
_cell.angle_gamma   90.00
#
_symmetry.space_group_name_H-M   'P 1'
#
loop_
_entity.id
_entity.type
_entity.pdbx_description
1 polymer ?
#
loop_
_entity_poly.entity_id
_entity_poly.type
_entity_poly.pdbx_seq_one_letter_code
_entity_poly.pdbx_strand_id
1 'polypeptide(L)'
;MAEHAELLAEMTTVGRLSATERLKHAQKRRAQQLKGWAQMEKENARAGKASQKSDREKKSKKDSGRKVTFPNNITLLEAAARNDLEEVRELLNSGVSPDLFNEDGLTALHQCCIDNFVEVVRCLLDAGASVNACDSELWTPLHAAATCGHTDLVQLLVQAGADLLAVNADGNMPYDLCEDDATLELIEVVMAEQGITQERIDECRGTKERAMLEDIRALIERGADLNAADEYGATLLHIAAANGYLSVGELLLEHRVRVEEKDRDGWTPLHAAACWGQLHMVELLVAHGANLNTKSVLEETPLDVCADEEVRAKMLELKHKHDAIMKSQDRHKGTLQRRASSASSRGKVVRRTSVNERSNLYRREHHKEAMVWQERGETSTQMPTVKKNITYSVFPVTPNTADQMDRSASYQLTPSVAEGGDGADSMTREKSHHTLAELKRQRAAAKLQKRPAPAPPFSIREESTLPQPGHQGEPSASEQESTGNPVYFTPASGDPPLLKLIAPEEETPNTKEPCCGLM
;
A
#
# COMPACT_ATOMS: atom_id res chain seq x y z
N MET A 1 11.45 17.25 -46.93
CA MET A 1 10.23 16.92 -46.15
C MET A 1 9.05 17.59 -46.84
N ALA A 2 7.80 17.31 -46.47
CA ALA A 2 6.67 18.06 -47.03
C ALA A 2 6.74 19.51 -46.54
N GLU A 3 6.57 20.47 -47.45
CA GLU A 3 6.66 21.90 -47.13
C GLU A 3 5.43 22.40 -46.38
N HIS A 4 5.58 23.49 -45.61
CA HIS A 4 4.47 24.03 -44.82
C HIS A 4 3.25 24.41 -45.67
N ALA A 5 3.47 24.89 -46.90
CA ALA A 5 2.42 25.20 -47.86
C ALA A 5 1.65 23.95 -48.34
N GLU A 6 2.31 22.80 -48.49
CA GLU A 6 1.68 21.54 -48.90
C GLU A 6 0.76 21.01 -47.79
N LEU A 7 1.22 21.09 -46.54
CA LEU A 7 0.41 20.76 -45.35
C LEU A 7 -0.87 21.60 -45.26
N LEU A 8 -0.79 22.90 -45.52
CA LEU A 8 -1.95 23.80 -45.52
C LEU A 8 -2.93 23.48 -46.66
N ALA A 9 -2.43 23.16 -47.86
CA ALA A 9 -3.29 22.75 -48.98
C ALA A 9 -4.04 21.44 -48.68
N GLU A 10 -3.33 20.43 -48.18
CA GLU A 10 -3.91 19.14 -47.80
C GLU A 10 -4.92 19.23 -46.63
N MET A 11 -4.77 20.21 -45.73
CA MET A 11 -5.71 20.39 -44.62
C MET A 11 -7.17 20.60 -45.11
N THR A 12 -7.34 21.29 -46.25
CA THR A 12 -8.66 21.54 -46.84
C THR A 12 -9.32 20.30 -47.43
N THR A 13 -8.53 19.31 -47.89
CA THR A 13 -9.04 18.04 -48.43
C THR A 13 -9.27 17.03 -47.30
N VAL A 14 -8.34 16.93 -46.35
CA VAL A 14 -8.47 16.08 -45.16
C VAL A 14 -9.68 16.47 -44.30
N GLY A 15 -10.02 17.75 -44.21
CA GLY A 15 -11.22 18.22 -43.50
C GLY A 15 -12.53 17.70 -44.10
N ARG A 16 -12.57 17.35 -45.39
CA ARG A 16 -13.75 16.80 -46.09
C ARG A 16 -13.87 15.27 -45.99
N LEU A 17 -12.80 14.58 -45.60
CA LEU A 17 -12.79 13.13 -45.42
C LEU A 17 -13.58 12.72 -44.18
N SER A 18 -14.13 11.50 -44.18
CA SER A 18 -14.70 10.87 -42.99
C SER A 18 -13.62 10.54 -41.95
N ALA A 19 -14.00 10.28 -40.70
CA ALA A 19 -13.05 10.03 -39.61
C ALA A 19 -12.10 8.83 -39.90
N THR A 20 -12.62 7.76 -40.51
CA THR A 20 -11.85 6.56 -40.86
C THR A 20 -10.87 6.80 -42.00
N GLU A 21 -11.23 7.66 -42.96
CA GLU A 21 -10.37 8.09 -44.06
C GLU A 21 -9.27 9.04 -43.60
N ARG A 22 -9.58 9.98 -42.69
CA ARG A 22 -8.56 10.82 -42.02
C ARG A 22 -7.54 9.98 -41.27
N LEU A 23 -7.97 8.94 -40.57
CA LEU A 23 -7.08 7.99 -39.89
C LEU A 23 -6.14 7.30 -40.87
N LYS A 24 -6.67 6.73 -41.97
CA LYS A 24 -5.87 6.10 -43.03
C LYS A 24 -4.90 7.08 -43.70
N HIS A 25 -5.32 8.33 -43.90
CA HIS A 25 -4.48 9.40 -44.44
C HIS A 25 -3.31 9.73 -43.49
N ALA A 26 -3.59 9.89 -42.19
CA ALA A 26 -2.57 10.15 -41.18
C ALA A 26 -1.57 8.98 -41.04
N GLN A 27 -2.05 7.74 -41.05
CA GLN A 27 -1.20 6.54 -41.06
C GLN A 27 -0.29 6.51 -42.29
N LYS A 28 -0.83 6.78 -43.49
CA LYS A 28 -0.06 6.85 -44.74
C LYS A 28 1.00 7.95 -44.70
N ARG A 29 0.66 9.14 -44.18
CA ARG A 29 1.60 10.26 -44.04
C ARG A 29 2.73 9.92 -43.06
N ARG A 30 2.42 9.34 -41.90
CA ARG A 30 3.42 8.90 -40.91
C ARG A 30 4.35 7.83 -41.50
N ALA A 31 3.82 6.88 -42.27
CA ALA A 31 4.63 5.89 -42.97
C ALA A 31 5.56 6.51 -44.05
N GLN A 32 5.12 7.55 -44.75
CA GLN A 32 5.96 8.30 -45.69
C GLN A 32 7.06 9.10 -44.98
N GLN A 33 6.73 9.76 -43.86
CA GLN A 33 7.70 10.49 -43.03
C GLN A 33 8.80 9.55 -42.49
N LEU A 34 8.43 8.38 -41.95
CA LEU A 34 9.38 7.38 -41.47
C LEU A 34 10.30 6.84 -42.60
N LYS A 35 9.77 6.65 -43.82
CA LYS A 35 10.60 6.28 -44.98
C LYS A 35 11.59 7.37 -45.37
N GLY A 36 11.16 8.64 -45.39
CA GLY A 36 12.04 9.78 -45.64
C GLY A 36 13.13 9.94 -44.58
N TRP A 37 12.78 9.72 -43.31
CA TRP A 37 13.74 9.71 -42.19
C TRP A 37 14.79 8.61 -42.35
N ALA A 38 14.38 7.37 -42.60
CA ALA A 38 15.29 6.24 -42.80
C ALA A 38 16.23 6.44 -44.01
N GLN A 39 15.78 7.14 -45.06
CA GLN A 39 16.65 7.53 -46.18
C GLN A 39 17.68 8.59 -45.76
N MET A 40 17.24 9.68 -45.10
CA MET A 40 18.12 10.72 -44.55
C MET A 40 19.19 10.14 -43.62
N GLU A 41 18.81 9.23 -42.72
CA GLU A 41 19.73 8.56 -41.80
C GLU A 41 20.79 7.73 -42.54
N LYS A 42 20.38 6.99 -43.58
CA LYS A 42 21.29 6.21 -44.44
C LYS A 42 22.23 7.09 -45.26
N GLU A 43 21.79 8.26 -45.70
CA GLU A 43 22.60 9.27 -46.39
C GLU A 43 23.60 9.93 -45.43
N ASN A 44 23.15 10.33 -44.24
CA ASN A 44 23.99 10.93 -43.21
C ASN A 44 25.06 9.94 -42.69
N ALA A 45 24.71 8.66 -42.51
CA ALA A 45 25.65 7.60 -42.17
C ALA A 45 26.70 7.34 -43.28
N ARG A 46 26.36 7.59 -44.55
CA ARG A 46 27.32 7.54 -45.67
C ARG A 46 28.24 8.77 -45.66
N ALA A 47 27.70 9.97 -45.40
CA ALA A 47 28.48 11.19 -45.26
C ALA A 47 29.48 11.12 -44.09
N GLY A 48 29.06 10.60 -42.92
CA GLY A 48 29.93 10.36 -41.78
C GLY A 48 31.09 9.40 -42.09
N LYS A 49 30.83 8.34 -42.85
CA LYS A 49 31.89 7.40 -43.32
C LYS A 49 32.85 8.03 -44.33
N ALA A 50 32.40 9.00 -45.14
CA ALA A 50 33.27 9.77 -46.02
C ALA A 50 34.21 10.69 -45.21
N SER A 51 33.67 11.41 -44.22
CA SER A 51 34.46 12.27 -43.31
C SER A 51 35.48 11.48 -42.47
N GLN A 52 35.11 10.29 -41.97
CA GLN A 52 36.03 9.43 -41.22
C GLN A 52 37.21 8.91 -42.06
N LYS A 53 37.09 8.89 -43.39
CA LYS A 53 38.18 8.44 -44.28
C LYS A 53 39.27 9.50 -44.45
N SER A 54 38.96 10.79 -44.27
CA SER A 54 39.93 11.90 -44.30
C SER A 54 40.55 12.24 -42.93
N ASP A 55 39.89 11.92 -41.82
CA ASP A 55 40.39 12.26 -40.46
C ASP A 55 41.34 11.21 -39.84
N ARG A 56 41.62 10.10 -40.54
CA ARG A 56 42.40 8.98 -39.98
C ARG A 56 43.88 9.31 -39.71
N GLU A 57 44.39 10.42 -40.26
CA GLU A 57 45.76 10.94 -40.02
C GLU A 57 45.89 11.92 -38.85
N LYS A 58 44.77 12.34 -38.21
CA LYS A 58 44.79 13.29 -37.07
C LYS A 58 44.37 12.67 -35.73
N LYS A 59 44.32 11.34 -35.65
CA LYS A 59 43.76 10.58 -34.51
C LYS A 59 44.72 10.43 -33.32
N SER A 60 45.35 11.52 -32.88
CA SER A 60 46.19 11.57 -31.66
C SER A 60 45.98 12.80 -30.76
N LYS A 61 45.20 13.81 -31.20
CA LYS A 61 44.91 15.04 -30.42
C LYS A 61 43.47 15.53 -30.59
N LYS A 62 42.48 14.66 -30.36
CA LYS A 62 41.07 15.07 -30.43
C LYS A 62 40.14 14.25 -29.54
N ASP A 63 40.35 14.32 -28.23
CA ASP A 63 39.20 14.46 -27.34
C ASP A 63 38.66 15.89 -27.52
N SER A 64 37.88 16.12 -28.58
CA SER A 64 37.14 17.37 -28.72
C SER A 64 35.95 17.27 -27.79
N GLY A 65 36.18 17.73 -26.55
CA GLY A 65 35.41 17.35 -25.38
C GLY A 65 33.90 17.35 -25.55
N ARG A 66 33.26 16.40 -24.85
CA ARG A 66 31.82 16.41 -24.59
C ARG A 66 31.44 17.79 -24.04
N LYS A 67 30.77 18.60 -24.86
CA LYS A 67 30.35 19.98 -24.49
C LYS A 67 29.30 20.03 -23.38
N VAL A 68 28.69 18.88 -23.09
CA VAL A 68 27.73 18.68 -22.01
C VAL A 68 28.29 17.59 -21.12
N THR A 69 28.42 17.90 -19.84
CA THR A 69 28.84 17.02 -18.76
C THR A 69 27.80 17.09 -17.65
N PHE A 70 27.55 15.98 -16.96
CA PHE A 70 26.65 15.93 -15.82
C PHE A 70 27.45 15.89 -14.50
N PRO A 71 26.86 16.34 -13.37
CA PRO A 71 27.42 16.15 -12.05
C PRO A 71 27.76 14.69 -11.73
N ASN A 72 28.86 14.47 -11.00
CA ASN A 72 29.39 13.13 -10.73
C ASN A 72 28.41 12.22 -9.96
N ASN A 73 27.56 12.78 -9.10
CA ASN A 73 26.55 12.00 -8.38
C ASN A 73 25.52 11.42 -9.36
N ILE A 74 25.02 12.25 -10.28
CA ILE A 74 24.09 11.80 -11.32
C ILE A 74 24.73 10.75 -12.22
N THR A 75 25.99 10.91 -12.65
CA THR A 75 26.65 9.92 -13.53
C THR A 75 26.92 8.60 -12.84
N LEU A 76 27.35 8.61 -11.57
CA LEU A 76 27.62 7.38 -10.82
C LEU A 76 26.31 6.62 -10.52
N LEU A 77 25.28 7.33 -10.03
CA LEU A 77 23.98 6.74 -9.71
C LEU A 77 23.31 6.15 -10.96
N GLU A 78 23.39 6.83 -12.11
CA GLU A 78 22.84 6.32 -13.38
C GLU A 78 23.62 5.12 -13.94
N ALA A 79 24.96 5.09 -13.80
CA ALA A 79 25.76 3.92 -14.17
C ALA A 79 25.44 2.71 -13.29
N ALA A 80 25.32 2.93 -11.97
CA ALA A 80 24.90 1.92 -11.00
C ALA A 80 23.49 1.40 -11.26
N ALA A 81 22.51 2.28 -11.52
CA ALA A 81 21.13 1.92 -11.84
C ALA A 81 20.99 1.12 -13.16
N ARG A 82 21.91 1.31 -14.12
CA ARG A 82 22.00 0.51 -15.35
C ARG A 82 22.73 -0.83 -15.17
N ASN A 83 23.29 -1.11 -13.99
CA ASN A 83 24.19 -2.25 -13.74
C ASN A 83 25.43 -2.23 -14.66
N ASP A 84 25.97 -1.04 -14.97
CA ASP A 84 27.14 -0.86 -15.83
C ASP A 84 28.43 -0.91 -15.00
N LEU A 85 28.88 -2.13 -14.68
CA LEU A 85 30.04 -2.38 -13.82
C LEU A 85 31.32 -1.70 -14.32
N GLU A 86 31.53 -1.63 -15.63
CA GLU A 86 32.73 -1.03 -16.21
C GLU A 86 32.68 0.50 -16.11
N GLU A 87 31.53 1.14 -16.41
CA GLU A 87 31.39 2.58 -16.24
C GLU A 87 31.47 3.00 -14.76
N VAL A 88 30.89 2.23 -13.84
CA VAL A 88 31.06 2.44 -12.38
C VAL A 88 32.54 2.33 -11.99
N ARG A 89 33.25 1.29 -12.45
CA ARG A 89 34.67 1.09 -12.17
C ARG A 89 35.55 2.20 -12.75
N GLU A 90 35.27 2.67 -13.96
CA GLU A 90 35.96 3.83 -14.57
C GLU A 90 35.74 5.12 -13.76
N LEU A 91 34.50 5.39 -13.34
CA LEU A 91 34.17 6.57 -12.53
C LEU A 91 34.88 6.54 -11.17
N LEU A 92 34.83 5.42 -10.45
CA LEU A 92 35.51 5.26 -9.15
C LEU A 92 37.04 5.41 -9.30
N ASN A 93 37.64 4.77 -10.31
CA ASN A 93 39.07 4.92 -10.63
C ASN A 93 39.46 6.35 -11.03
N SER A 94 38.53 7.16 -11.53
CA SER A 94 38.76 8.58 -11.83
C SER A 94 38.71 9.50 -10.60
N GLY A 95 38.44 8.94 -9.42
CA GLY A 95 38.37 9.68 -8.15
C GLY A 95 36.97 10.20 -7.80
N VAL A 96 35.91 9.67 -8.42
CA VAL A 96 34.53 9.92 -7.99
C VAL A 96 34.29 9.19 -6.67
N SER A 97 33.76 9.89 -5.66
CA SER A 97 33.42 9.26 -4.38
C SER A 97 32.27 8.25 -4.58
N PRO A 98 32.36 7.02 -4.02
CA PRO A 98 31.26 6.06 -4.03
C PRO A 98 30.04 6.51 -3.21
N ASP A 99 30.25 7.38 -2.21
CA ASP A 99 29.23 7.84 -1.26
C ASP A 99 28.42 9.04 -1.78
N LEU A 100 28.42 9.29 -3.08
CA LEU A 100 27.57 10.31 -3.67
C LEU A 100 26.10 9.84 -3.70
N PHE A 101 25.20 10.74 -3.29
CA PHE A 101 23.78 10.46 -3.10
C PHE A 101 22.84 11.37 -3.93
N ASN A 102 21.56 10.99 -3.96
CA ASN A 102 20.45 11.75 -4.54
C ASN A 102 19.77 12.66 -3.49
N GLU A 103 18.69 13.37 -3.85
CA GLU A 103 17.98 14.27 -2.90
C GLU A 103 17.41 13.56 -1.65
N ASP A 104 17.16 12.24 -1.72
CA ASP A 104 16.65 11.43 -0.61
C ASP A 104 17.78 10.82 0.25
N GLY A 105 19.05 11.10 -0.05
CA GLY A 105 20.22 10.53 0.64
C GLY A 105 20.67 9.15 0.14
N LEU A 106 20.03 8.59 -0.88
CA LEU A 106 20.36 7.27 -1.42
C LEU A 106 21.65 7.30 -2.23
N THR A 107 22.65 6.53 -1.77
CA THR A 107 23.92 6.30 -2.48
C THR A 107 23.77 5.23 -3.57
N ALA A 108 24.79 5.09 -4.43
CA ALA A 108 24.86 4.01 -5.41
C ALA A 108 24.76 2.62 -4.75
N LEU A 109 25.34 2.47 -3.55
CA LEU A 109 25.30 1.24 -2.77
C LEU A 109 23.84 0.86 -2.38
N HIS A 110 23.04 1.82 -1.90
CA HIS A 110 21.61 1.60 -1.61
C HIS A 110 20.85 1.11 -2.85
N GLN A 111 20.99 1.81 -3.98
CA GLN A 111 20.28 1.48 -5.21
C GLN A 111 20.66 0.09 -5.76
N CYS A 112 21.95 -0.27 -5.72
CA CYS A 112 22.42 -1.60 -6.09
C CYS A 112 21.94 -2.69 -5.11
N CYS A 113 21.79 -2.36 -3.83
CA CYS A 113 21.20 -3.28 -2.86
C CYS A 113 19.71 -3.55 -3.13
N ILE A 114 18.92 -2.53 -3.49
CA ILE A 114 17.49 -2.71 -3.83
C ILE A 114 17.33 -3.61 -5.08
N ASP A 115 18.13 -3.38 -6.11
CA ASP A 115 17.98 -4.04 -7.42
C ASP A 115 18.76 -5.38 -7.56
N ASN A 116 19.51 -5.79 -6.54
CA ASN A 116 20.35 -7.00 -6.48
C ASN A 116 21.55 -7.03 -7.45
N PHE A 117 22.34 -5.95 -7.47
CA PHE A 117 23.53 -5.83 -8.33
C PHE A 117 24.82 -6.20 -7.58
N VAL A 118 24.95 -7.47 -7.20
CA VAL A 118 26.06 -8.02 -6.37
C VAL A 118 27.46 -7.57 -6.81
N GLU A 119 27.79 -7.66 -8.09
CA GLU A 119 29.14 -7.31 -8.58
C GLU A 119 29.42 -5.79 -8.52
N VAL A 120 28.40 -4.96 -8.68
CA VAL A 120 28.51 -3.50 -8.51
C VAL A 120 28.65 -3.15 -7.03
N VAL A 121 27.91 -3.84 -6.14
CA VAL A 121 28.08 -3.73 -4.68
C VAL A 121 29.51 -4.08 -4.26
N ARG A 122 30.09 -5.19 -4.77
CA ARG A 122 31.51 -5.52 -4.54
C ARG A 122 32.42 -4.38 -4.99
N CYS A 123 32.25 -3.90 -6.23
CA CYS A 123 33.07 -2.83 -6.79
C CYS A 123 32.99 -1.51 -6.01
N LEU A 124 31.82 -1.17 -5.46
CA LEU A 124 31.62 0.02 -4.63
C LEU A 124 32.33 -0.12 -3.28
N LEU A 125 32.19 -1.27 -2.62
CA LEU A 125 32.84 -1.53 -1.33
C LEU A 125 34.37 -1.66 -1.46
N ASP A 126 34.87 -2.30 -2.53
CA ASP A 126 36.29 -2.33 -2.88
C ASP A 126 36.88 -0.91 -3.10
N ALA A 127 36.05 0.02 -3.58
CA ALA A 127 36.40 1.44 -3.75
C ALA A 127 36.21 2.28 -2.47
N GLY A 128 35.84 1.66 -1.34
CA GLY A 128 35.69 2.32 -0.05
C GLY A 128 34.33 2.96 0.20
N ALA A 129 33.25 2.49 -0.44
CA ALA A 129 31.90 2.90 -0.10
C ALA A 129 31.58 2.66 1.38
N SER A 130 30.92 3.63 2.01
CA SER A 130 30.42 3.49 3.38
C SER A 130 29.30 2.45 3.43
N VAL A 131 29.62 1.26 3.94
CA VAL A 131 28.67 0.15 4.15
C VAL A 131 27.49 0.54 5.04
N ASN A 132 27.69 1.52 5.93
CA ASN A 132 26.72 2.09 6.86
C ASN A 132 26.36 3.55 6.49
N ALA A 133 26.39 3.90 5.21
CA ALA A 133 25.77 5.15 4.75
C ALA A 133 24.28 5.16 5.14
N CYS A 134 23.76 6.32 5.55
CA CYS A 134 22.35 6.51 5.89
C CYS A 134 21.68 7.45 4.88
N ASP A 135 20.45 7.13 4.47
CA ASP A 135 19.58 8.03 3.72
C ASP A 135 18.85 9.03 4.64
N SER A 136 17.90 9.82 4.12
CA SER A 136 17.14 10.79 4.92
C SER A 136 16.33 10.16 6.06
N GLU A 137 15.86 8.93 5.86
CA GLU A 137 15.07 8.14 6.82
C GLU A 137 15.95 7.19 7.65
N LEU A 138 17.27 7.41 7.66
CA LEU A 138 18.26 6.60 8.35
C LEU A 138 18.29 5.12 7.91
N TRP A 139 17.79 4.82 6.71
CA TRP A 139 17.98 3.49 6.12
C TRP A 139 19.43 3.31 5.71
N THR A 140 19.94 2.09 5.87
CA THR A 140 21.27 1.68 5.42
C THR A 140 21.17 0.71 4.23
N PRO A 141 22.26 0.46 3.49
CA PRO A 141 22.28 -0.58 2.45
C PRO A 141 21.85 -1.96 2.97
N LEU A 142 22.10 -2.26 4.25
CA LEU A 142 21.66 -3.49 4.89
C LEU A 142 20.14 -3.54 5.09
N HIS A 143 19.50 -2.45 5.51
CA HIS A 143 18.03 -2.36 5.53
C HIS A 143 17.45 -2.60 4.14
N ALA A 144 18.03 -2.01 3.10
CA ALA A 144 17.58 -2.17 1.72
C ALA A 144 17.73 -3.62 1.22
N ALA A 145 18.87 -4.27 1.49
CA ALA A 145 19.11 -5.67 1.10
C ALA A 145 18.20 -6.66 1.85
N ALA A 146 18.03 -6.46 3.17
CA ALA A 146 17.16 -7.29 4.02
C ALA A 146 15.68 -7.15 3.63
N THR A 147 15.19 -5.91 3.47
CA THR A 147 13.81 -5.61 3.02
C THR A 147 13.50 -6.24 1.66
N CYS A 148 14.49 -6.43 0.79
CA CYS A 148 14.28 -7.04 -0.52
C CYS A 148 14.60 -8.55 -0.59
N GLY A 149 15.00 -9.17 0.53
CA GLY A 149 15.30 -10.60 0.62
C GLY A 149 16.54 -11.05 -0.16
N HIS A 150 17.52 -10.16 -0.33
CA HIS A 150 18.73 -10.46 -1.10
C HIS A 150 19.81 -11.04 -0.19
N THR A 151 19.63 -12.30 0.21
CA THR A 151 20.49 -13.03 1.17
C THR A 151 21.99 -12.93 0.85
N ASP A 152 22.39 -13.07 -0.43
CA ASP A 152 23.79 -12.94 -0.87
C ASP A 152 24.38 -11.54 -0.62
N LEU A 153 23.56 -10.49 -0.80
CA LEU A 153 23.96 -9.11 -0.51
C LEU A 153 24.04 -8.87 0.99
N VAL A 154 23.13 -9.44 1.78
CA VAL A 154 23.17 -9.36 3.25
C VAL A 154 24.47 -9.98 3.77
N GLN A 155 24.86 -11.19 3.30
CA GLN A 155 26.15 -11.80 3.65
C GLN A 155 27.33 -10.90 3.29
N LEU A 156 27.32 -10.32 2.09
CA LEU A 156 28.39 -9.46 1.58
C LEU A 156 28.53 -8.17 2.40
N LEU A 157 27.42 -7.50 2.71
CA LEU A 157 27.38 -6.30 3.55
C LEU A 157 27.85 -6.60 4.98
N VAL A 158 27.39 -7.70 5.58
CA VAL A 158 27.86 -8.16 6.90
C VAL A 158 29.37 -8.42 6.89
N GLN A 159 29.90 -9.09 5.87
CA GLN A 159 31.35 -9.31 5.70
C GLN A 159 32.13 -7.99 5.54
N ALA A 160 31.50 -6.96 4.96
CA ALA A 160 32.05 -5.62 4.84
C ALA A 160 31.90 -4.74 6.11
N GLY A 161 31.31 -5.26 7.18
CA GLY A 161 31.14 -4.54 8.45
C GLY A 161 29.85 -3.72 8.57
N ALA A 162 28.77 -4.15 7.91
CA ALA A 162 27.45 -3.57 8.10
C ALA A 162 26.96 -3.69 9.56
N ASP A 163 26.38 -2.60 10.08
CA ASP A 163 25.83 -2.56 11.43
C ASP A 163 24.44 -3.22 11.48
N LEU A 164 24.39 -4.39 12.12
CA LEU A 164 23.18 -5.17 12.36
C LEU A 164 22.20 -4.48 13.32
N LEU A 165 22.69 -3.52 14.12
CA LEU A 165 21.91 -2.76 15.10
C LEU A 165 21.56 -1.35 14.60
N ALA A 166 21.84 -1.00 13.35
CA ALA A 166 21.41 0.28 12.80
C ALA A 166 19.89 0.42 12.89
N VAL A 167 19.39 1.52 13.46
CA VAL A 167 17.95 1.78 13.64
C VAL A 167 17.52 2.94 12.74
N ASN A 168 16.57 2.68 11.84
CA ASN A 168 16.05 3.68 10.90
C ASN A 168 15.16 4.75 11.60
N ALA A 169 14.51 5.62 10.83
CA ALA A 169 13.57 6.62 11.36
C ALA A 169 12.34 5.99 12.05
N ASP A 170 11.80 4.90 11.50
CA ASP A 170 10.63 4.17 12.02
C ASP A 170 10.92 3.36 13.30
N GLY A 171 12.18 3.24 13.72
CA GLY A 171 12.58 2.43 14.87
C GLY A 171 12.91 0.96 14.55
N ASN A 172 12.93 0.60 13.26
CA ASN A 172 13.24 -0.74 12.78
C ASN A 172 14.76 -0.95 12.59
N MET A 173 15.20 -2.18 12.85
CA MET A 173 16.51 -2.73 12.46
C MET A 173 16.36 -3.59 11.19
N PRO A 174 17.44 -3.93 10.48
CA PRO A 174 17.35 -4.67 9.22
C PRO A 174 16.60 -6.00 9.29
N TYR A 175 16.68 -6.72 10.41
CA TYR A 175 16.00 -8.01 10.58
C TYR A 175 14.48 -7.88 10.77
N ASP A 176 13.98 -6.74 11.28
CA ASP A 176 12.53 -6.50 11.44
C ASP A 176 11.82 -6.38 10.08
N LEU A 177 12.57 -6.10 9.01
CA LEU A 177 12.06 -5.78 7.67
C LEU A 177 12.16 -6.94 6.68
N CYS A 178 12.71 -8.09 7.09
CA CYS A 178 12.83 -9.26 6.22
C CYS A 178 11.45 -9.79 5.79
N GLU A 179 11.24 -9.93 4.47
CA GLU A 179 10.02 -10.55 3.92
C GLU A 179 10.13 -12.08 3.79
N ASP A 180 11.34 -12.64 3.86
CA ASP A 180 11.61 -14.07 3.73
C ASP A 180 12.39 -14.64 4.92
N ASP A 181 12.04 -15.87 5.30
CA ASP A 181 12.64 -16.58 6.43
C ASP A 181 14.15 -16.81 6.24
N ALA A 182 14.65 -17.00 5.01
CA ALA A 182 16.05 -17.32 4.77
C ALA A 182 16.99 -16.13 5.05
N THR A 183 16.56 -14.92 4.69
CA THR A 183 17.29 -13.69 5.00
C THR A 183 17.16 -13.31 6.47
N LEU A 184 16.01 -13.56 7.10
CA LEU A 184 15.83 -13.42 8.55
C LEU A 184 16.74 -14.37 9.35
N GLU A 185 16.65 -15.68 9.10
CA GLU A 185 17.48 -16.72 9.74
C GLU A 185 18.97 -16.41 9.61
N LEU A 186 19.43 -15.94 8.44
CA LEU A 186 20.81 -15.51 8.25
C LEU A 186 21.19 -14.39 9.22
N ILE A 187 20.39 -13.33 9.30
CA ILE A 187 20.71 -12.18 10.15
C ILE A 187 20.66 -12.58 11.63
N GLU A 188 19.66 -13.34 12.05
CA GLU A 188 19.55 -13.86 13.43
C GLU A 188 20.75 -14.72 13.82
N VAL A 189 21.19 -15.63 12.95
CA VAL A 189 22.39 -16.46 13.17
C VAL A 189 23.64 -15.60 13.29
N VAL A 190 23.85 -14.64 12.39
CA VAL A 190 25.00 -13.71 12.46
C VAL A 190 24.95 -12.87 13.74
N MET A 191 23.78 -12.37 14.14
CA MET A 191 23.61 -11.62 15.39
C MET A 191 23.99 -12.48 16.61
N ALA A 192 23.54 -13.74 16.64
CA ALA A 192 23.90 -14.69 17.68
C ALA A 192 25.40 -15.03 17.70
N GLU A 193 26.02 -15.23 16.52
CA GLU A 193 27.48 -15.45 16.39
C GLU A 193 28.31 -14.24 16.86
N GLN A 194 27.81 -13.02 16.64
CA GLN A 194 28.41 -11.79 17.16
C GLN A 194 28.11 -11.52 18.64
N GLY A 195 27.33 -12.39 19.30
CA GLY A 195 26.95 -12.23 20.71
C GLY A 195 26.03 -11.03 20.97
N ILE A 196 25.22 -10.64 19.98
CA ILE A 196 24.21 -9.60 20.15
C ILE A 196 23.05 -10.18 20.98
N THR A 197 22.84 -9.62 22.16
CA THR A 197 21.76 -9.99 23.10
C THR A 197 20.54 -9.11 22.89
N GLN A 198 19.36 -9.59 23.34
CA GLN A 198 18.14 -8.77 23.37
C GLN A 198 18.36 -7.46 24.15
N GLU A 199 19.05 -7.52 25.29
CA GLU A 199 19.40 -6.33 26.08
C GLU A 199 20.14 -5.26 25.27
N ARG A 200 21.02 -5.67 24.35
CA ARG A 200 21.78 -4.76 23.47
C ARG A 200 20.93 -4.22 22.31
N ILE A 201 19.97 -5.00 21.82
CA ILE A 201 18.95 -4.55 20.85
C ILE A 201 18.08 -3.46 21.50
N ASP A 202 17.55 -3.74 22.69
CA ASP A 202 16.69 -2.84 23.45
C ASP A 202 17.45 -1.56 23.85
N GLU A 203 18.71 -1.69 24.30
CA GLU A 203 19.59 -0.55 24.56
C GLU A 203 19.74 0.33 23.31
N CYS A 204 19.97 -0.28 22.14
CA CYS A 204 20.18 0.44 20.89
C CYS A 204 18.92 1.19 20.43
N ARG A 205 17.75 0.53 20.43
CA ARG A 205 16.46 1.20 20.11
C ARG A 205 16.17 2.34 21.08
N GLY A 206 16.44 2.15 22.37
CA GLY A 206 16.28 3.16 23.41
C GLY A 206 17.32 4.29 23.42
N THR A 207 18.30 4.34 22.50
CA THR A 207 19.32 5.41 22.46
C THR A 207 18.71 6.79 22.25
N LYS A 208 17.82 6.94 21.26
CA LYS A 208 17.16 8.21 20.91
C LYS A 208 16.26 8.71 22.05
N GLU A 209 15.48 7.81 22.67
CA GLU A 209 14.65 8.15 23.85
C GLU A 209 15.52 8.62 25.02
N ARG A 210 16.59 7.89 25.36
CA ARG A 210 17.48 8.25 26.46
C ARG A 210 18.17 9.61 26.24
N ALA A 211 18.65 9.88 25.03
CA ALA A 211 19.24 11.18 24.68
C ALA A 211 18.23 12.32 24.86
N MET A 212 17.01 12.17 24.31
CA MET A 212 15.93 13.16 24.48
C MET A 212 15.56 13.36 25.95
N LEU A 213 15.57 12.30 26.75
CA LEU A 213 15.26 12.34 28.18
C LEU A 213 16.36 13.05 29.00
N GLU A 214 17.63 12.87 28.64
CA GLU A 214 18.76 13.62 29.22
C GLU A 214 18.71 15.11 28.85
N ASP A 215 18.43 15.44 27.58
CA ASP A 215 18.25 16.82 27.12
C ASP A 215 17.09 17.51 27.85
N ILE A 216 15.95 16.84 28.03
CA ILE A 216 14.79 17.38 28.76
C ILE A 216 15.11 17.59 30.24
N ARG A 217 15.86 16.69 30.89
CA ARG A 217 16.35 16.91 32.26
C ARG A 217 17.23 18.17 32.33
N ALA A 218 18.14 18.36 31.39
CA ALA A 218 18.98 19.56 31.32
C ALA A 218 18.17 20.84 31.03
N LEU A 219 17.07 20.77 30.26
CA LEU A 219 16.14 21.88 30.06
C LEU A 219 15.36 22.24 31.34
N ILE A 220 14.91 21.24 32.11
CA ILE A 220 14.25 21.40 33.40
C ILE A 220 15.19 22.10 34.40
N GLU A 221 16.44 21.65 34.51
CA GLU A 221 17.47 22.26 35.39
C GLU A 221 17.75 23.73 35.04
N ARG A 222 17.65 24.09 33.76
CA ARG A 222 17.82 25.47 33.27
C ARG A 222 16.55 26.33 33.40
N GLY A 223 15.42 25.75 33.80
CA GLY A 223 14.13 26.43 33.87
C GLY A 223 13.59 26.85 32.49
N ALA A 224 13.89 26.10 31.44
CA ALA A 224 13.38 26.34 30.09
C ALA A 224 11.88 25.99 29.98
N ASP A 225 11.17 26.61 29.03
CA ASP A 225 9.77 26.27 28.76
C ASP A 225 9.68 24.98 27.92
N LEU A 226 9.16 23.92 28.53
CA LEU A 226 8.93 22.62 27.88
C LEU A 226 7.75 22.65 26.88
N ASN A 227 6.96 23.72 26.85
CA ASN A 227 5.92 23.95 25.85
C ASN A 227 6.45 24.69 24.62
N ALA A 228 7.76 24.96 24.54
CA ALA A 228 8.37 25.51 23.34
C ALA A 228 8.07 24.60 22.13
N ALA A 229 7.58 25.24 21.07
CA ALA A 229 7.31 24.59 19.80
C ALA A 229 8.48 24.85 18.83
N ASP A 230 8.71 23.89 17.94
CA ASP A 230 9.70 24.00 16.87
C ASP A 230 9.21 24.90 15.71
N GLU A 231 9.92 24.90 14.59
CA GLU A 231 9.50 25.66 13.41
C GLU A 231 8.12 25.23 12.89
N TYR A 232 7.77 23.94 12.98
CA TYR A 232 6.50 23.36 12.52
C TYR A 232 5.36 23.48 13.53
N GLY A 233 5.61 24.04 14.72
CA GLY A 233 4.62 24.12 15.80
C GLY A 233 4.57 22.85 16.67
N ALA A 234 5.40 21.85 16.40
CA ALA A 234 5.47 20.63 17.19
C ALA A 234 6.18 20.89 18.52
N THR A 235 5.57 20.48 19.63
CA THR A 235 6.19 20.53 20.96
C THR A 235 6.96 19.23 21.26
N LEU A 236 7.79 19.24 22.30
CA LEU A 236 8.46 18.02 22.80
C LEU A 236 7.50 16.84 23.02
N LEU A 237 6.25 17.13 23.42
CA LEU A 237 5.22 16.11 23.63
C LEU A 237 4.69 15.55 22.30
N HIS A 238 4.67 16.31 21.19
CA HIS A 238 4.35 15.78 19.87
C HIS A 238 5.41 14.78 19.40
N ILE A 239 6.70 15.13 19.57
CA ILE A 239 7.84 14.29 19.17
C ILE A 239 7.84 12.99 19.99
N ALA A 240 7.70 13.08 21.31
CA ALA A 240 7.58 11.91 22.17
C ALA A 240 6.34 11.06 21.82
N ALA A 241 5.25 11.71 21.41
CA ALA A 241 4.01 11.02 21.07
C ALA A 241 4.09 10.25 19.75
N ALA A 242 4.70 10.82 18.70
CA ALA A 242 4.91 10.14 17.41
C ALA A 242 5.84 8.92 17.54
N ASN A 243 6.90 9.04 18.34
CA ASN A 243 7.92 8.00 18.49
C ASN A 243 7.61 6.97 19.61
N GLY A 244 6.53 7.15 20.37
CA GLY A 244 6.15 6.24 21.46
C GLY A 244 7.05 6.29 22.69
N TYR A 245 7.84 7.35 22.87
CA TYR A 245 8.80 7.50 23.98
C TYR A 245 8.09 7.73 25.32
N LEU A 246 7.63 6.63 25.92
CA LEU A 246 6.77 6.61 27.10
C LEU A 246 7.42 7.33 28.29
N SER A 247 8.71 7.07 28.54
CA SER A 247 9.45 7.66 29.66
C SER A 247 9.60 9.18 29.52
N VAL A 248 9.72 9.66 28.28
CA VAL A 248 9.74 11.09 27.96
C VAL A 248 8.35 11.70 28.12
N GLY A 249 7.31 11.02 27.63
CA GLY A 249 5.92 11.43 27.79
C GLY A 249 5.53 11.60 29.24
N GLU A 250 5.85 10.61 30.10
CA GLU A 250 5.62 10.65 31.54
C GLU A 250 6.31 11.88 32.18
N LEU A 251 7.61 12.07 31.92
CA LEU A 251 8.38 13.20 32.46
C LEU A 251 7.81 14.57 32.07
N LEU A 252 7.41 14.76 30.81
CA LEU A 252 6.80 16.01 30.33
C LEU A 252 5.43 16.26 31.00
N LEU A 253 4.64 15.21 31.19
CA LEU A 253 3.30 15.29 31.79
C LEU A 253 3.36 15.52 33.31
N GLU A 254 4.33 14.97 34.02
CA GLU A 254 4.63 15.28 35.43
C GLU A 254 4.92 16.78 35.61
N HIS A 255 5.68 17.37 34.68
CA HIS A 255 6.00 18.80 34.63
C HIS A 255 4.85 19.69 34.09
N ARG A 256 3.65 19.14 33.88
CA ARG A 256 2.42 19.85 33.48
C ARG A 256 2.54 20.57 32.13
N VAL A 257 3.25 19.98 31.18
CA VAL A 257 3.19 20.38 29.76
C VAL A 257 1.75 20.30 29.25
N ARG A 258 1.39 21.21 28.35
CA ARG A 258 0.05 21.32 27.78
C ARG A 258 -0.21 20.20 26.77
N VAL A 259 -1.21 19.38 27.07
CA VAL A 259 -1.57 18.17 26.29
C VAL A 259 -2.33 18.49 24.99
N GLU A 260 -3.00 19.64 24.92
CA GLU A 260 -3.84 20.07 23.80
C GLU A 260 -3.22 21.20 22.96
N GLU A 261 -1.90 21.43 23.07
CA GLU A 261 -1.21 22.29 22.10
C GLU A 261 -1.27 21.69 20.70
N LYS A 262 -1.24 22.58 19.70
CA LYS A 262 -1.40 22.21 18.30
C LYS A 262 -0.24 22.67 17.44
N ASP A 263 0.20 21.81 16.55
CA ASP A 263 1.12 22.16 15.48
C ASP A 263 0.43 22.93 14.33
N ARG A 264 1.19 23.19 13.25
CA ARG A 264 0.69 23.91 12.05
C ARG A 264 -0.47 23.20 11.34
N ASP A 265 -0.53 21.87 11.38
CA ASP A 265 -1.60 21.08 10.78
C ASP A 265 -2.79 20.90 11.74
N GLY A 266 -2.71 21.53 12.92
CA GLY A 266 -3.74 21.53 13.95
C GLY A 266 -3.83 20.21 14.71
N TRP A 267 -2.84 19.33 14.52
CA TRP A 267 -2.72 18.07 15.24
C TRP A 267 -2.31 18.34 16.67
N THR A 268 -2.74 17.47 17.57
CA THR A 268 -2.26 17.42 18.97
C THR A 268 -1.35 16.21 19.14
N PRO A 269 -0.60 16.07 20.25
CA PRO A 269 0.19 14.87 20.53
C PRO A 269 -0.63 13.56 20.41
N LEU A 270 -1.94 13.61 20.72
CA LEU A 270 -2.83 12.45 20.56
C LEU A 270 -3.09 12.06 19.09
N HIS A 271 -3.07 13.01 18.15
CA HIS A 271 -3.13 12.69 16.71
C HIS A 271 -1.87 11.96 16.26
N ALA A 272 -0.69 12.48 16.66
CA ALA A 272 0.59 11.88 16.35
C ALA A 272 0.70 10.45 16.92
N ALA A 273 0.41 10.25 18.21
CA ALA A 273 0.41 8.92 18.82
C ALA A 273 -0.57 7.94 18.15
N ALA A 274 -1.76 8.41 17.74
CA ALA A 274 -2.77 7.55 17.12
C ALA A 274 -2.40 7.11 15.70
N CYS A 275 -1.90 8.05 14.87
CA CYS A 275 -1.56 7.74 13.49
C CYS A 275 -0.25 6.90 13.38
N TRP A 276 0.67 7.03 14.34
CA TRP A 276 1.92 6.26 14.42
C TRP A 276 1.78 4.96 15.24
N GLY A 277 0.56 4.55 15.62
CA GLY A 277 0.31 3.26 16.27
C GLY A 277 0.75 3.14 17.74
N GLN A 278 0.98 4.26 18.43
CA GLN A 278 1.62 4.29 19.76
C GLN A 278 0.61 4.03 20.90
N LEU A 279 0.16 2.78 21.04
CA LEU A 279 -0.89 2.33 21.97
C LEU A 279 -0.75 2.84 23.41
N HIS A 280 0.40 2.59 24.04
CA HIS A 280 0.65 2.98 25.44
C HIS A 280 0.69 4.49 25.63
N MET A 281 1.18 5.22 24.62
CA MET A 281 1.22 6.67 24.61
C MET A 281 -0.19 7.28 24.49
N VAL A 282 -1.06 6.67 23.67
CA VAL A 282 -2.49 7.02 23.60
C VAL A 282 -3.16 6.84 24.97
N GLU A 283 -2.90 5.74 25.68
CA GLU A 283 -3.43 5.54 27.04
C GLU A 283 -2.95 6.63 28.01
N LEU A 284 -1.65 6.93 28.01
CA LEU A 284 -1.02 7.93 28.88
C LEU A 284 -1.60 9.34 28.62
N LEU A 285 -1.66 9.77 27.36
CA LEU A 285 -2.20 11.08 26.98
C LEU A 285 -3.68 11.22 27.41
N VAL A 286 -4.51 10.19 27.18
CA VAL A 286 -5.93 10.20 27.58
C VAL A 286 -6.07 10.19 29.11
N ALA A 287 -5.21 9.47 29.84
CA ALA A 287 -5.18 9.51 31.31
C ALA A 287 -4.84 10.90 31.85
N HIS A 288 -3.99 11.65 31.15
CA HIS A 288 -3.66 13.05 31.45
C HIS A 288 -4.64 14.08 30.86
N GLY A 289 -5.76 13.62 30.28
CA GLY A 289 -6.89 14.46 29.89
C GLY A 289 -6.92 14.88 28.42
N ALA A 290 -6.15 14.23 27.53
CA ALA A 290 -6.23 14.48 26.10
C ALA A 290 -7.63 14.24 25.52
N ASN A 291 -8.07 15.10 24.62
CA ASN A 291 -9.41 15.08 24.05
C ASN A 291 -9.47 14.24 22.76
N LEU A 292 -10.07 13.05 22.88
CA LEU A 292 -10.35 12.10 21.79
C LEU A 292 -11.22 12.64 20.63
N ASN A 293 -11.76 13.86 20.74
CA ASN A 293 -12.59 14.50 19.72
C ASN A 293 -12.04 15.86 19.25
N THR A 294 -10.79 16.22 19.60
CA THR A 294 -10.13 17.39 18.97
C THR A 294 -9.99 17.13 17.46
N LYS A 295 -10.20 18.17 16.65
CA LYS A 295 -10.09 18.10 15.17
C LYS A 295 -8.80 18.74 14.67
N SER A 296 -8.16 18.19 13.65
CA SER A 296 -7.08 18.80 12.86
C SER A 296 -7.57 19.98 12.00
N VAL A 297 -6.68 20.63 11.24
CA VAL A 297 -7.06 21.62 10.21
C VAL A 297 -7.92 20.98 9.11
N LEU A 298 -7.73 19.69 8.83
CA LEU A 298 -8.50 18.91 7.85
C LEU A 298 -9.83 18.35 8.42
N GLU A 299 -10.23 18.80 9.62
CA GLU A 299 -11.38 18.32 10.39
C GLU A 299 -11.34 16.85 10.88
N GLU A 300 -10.20 16.17 10.72
CA GLU A 300 -9.98 14.79 11.17
C GLU A 300 -9.78 14.73 12.68
N THR A 301 -10.27 13.68 13.34
CA THR A 301 -9.99 13.41 14.75
C THR A 301 -8.82 12.42 14.89
N PRO A 302 -8.23 12.26 16.09
CA PRO A 302 -7.20 11.23 16.33
C PRO A 302 -7.62 9.82 15.92
N LEU A 303 -8.93 9.51 15.95
CA LEU A 303 -9.46 8.22 15.54
C LEU A 303 -9.52 8.04 14.01
N ASP A 304 -9.66 9.14 13.26
CA ASP A 304 -9.77 9.12 11.80
C ASP A 304 -8.39 8.97 11.14
N VAL A 305 -7.34 9.56 11.74
CA VAL A 305 -5.94 9.41 11.30
C VAL A 305 -5.30 8.10 11.76
N CYS A 306 -5.89 7.42 12.75
CA CYS A 306 -5.39 6.13 13.25
C CYS A 306 -5.50 5.07 12.16
N ALA A 307 -4.36 4.55 11.67
CA ALA A 307 -4.31 3.45 10.70
C ALA A 307 -4.40 2.07 11.37
N ASP A 308 -3.80 1.91 12.54
CA ASP A 308 -3.72 0.66 13.29
C ASP A 308 -5.07 0.23 13.90
N GLU A 309 -5.42 -1.07 13.81
CA GLU A 309 -6.69 -1.61 14.32
C GLU A 309 -6.73 -1.75 15.85
N GLU A 310 -5.60 -2.09 16.49
CA GLU A 310 -5.53 -2.28 17.94
C GLU A 310 -5.64 -0.92 18.65
N VAL A 311 -4.90 0.08 18.17
CA VAL A 311 -4.99 1.46 18.66
C VAL A 311 -6.38 2.04 18.41
N ARG A 312 -6.97 1.83 17.22
CA ARG A 312 -8.34 2.27 16.92
C ARG A 312 -9.37 1.63 17.84
N ALA A 313 -9.30 0.32 18.05
CA ALA A 313 -10.17 -0.40 18.99
C ALA A 313 -10.01 0.13 20.42
N LYS A 314 -8.77 0.42 20.83
CA LYS A 314 -8.48 0.98 22.15
C LYS A 314 -9.02 2.39 22.33
N MET A 315 -8.85 3.26 21.34
CA MET A 315 -9.37 4.63 21.36
C MET A 315 -10.90 4.64 21.41
N LEU A 316 -11.56 3.72 20.70
CA LEU A 316 -13.00 3.50 20.85
C LEU A 316 -13.38 3.03 22.25
N GLU A 317 -12.63 2.11 22.87
CA GLU A 317 -12.85 1.69 24.26
C GLU A 317 -12.73 2.88 25.25
N LEU A 318 -11.66 3.67 25.13
CA LEU A 318 -11.41 4.86 25.95
C LEU A 318 -12.49 5.93 25.74
N LYS A 319 -12.93 6.15 24.50
CA LYS A 319 -14.02 7.07 24.14
C LYS A 319 -15.34 6.64 24.79
N HIS A 320 -15.70 5.36 24.69
CA HIS A 320 -16.91 4.83 25.35
C HIS A 320 -16.85 4.92 26.89
N LYS A 321 -15.67 4.66 27.49
CA LYS A 321 -15.43 4.85 28.93
C LYS A 321 -15.62 6.31 29.34
N HIS A 322 -15.01 7.25 28.62
CA HIS A 322 -15.13 8.69 28.89
C HIS A 322 -16.59 9.15 28.77
N ASP A 323 -17.27 8.77 27.69
CA ASP A 323 -18.70 9.05 27.45
C ASP A 323 -19.60 8.52 28.59
N ALA A 324 -19.34 7.30 29.06
CA ALA A 324 -20.10 6.69 30.15
C ALA A 324 -19.88 7.43 31.47
N ILE A 325 -18.63 7.84 31.76
CA ILE A 325 -18.29 8.66 32.93
C ILE A 325 -19.05 10.00 32.86
N MET A 326 -18.97 10.73 31.74
CA MET A 326 -19.66 12.01 31.56
C MET A 326 -21.19 11.87 31.71
N LYS A 327 -21.80 10.88 31.05
CA LYS A 327 -23.24 10.57 31.20
C LYS A 327 -23.61 10.22 32.65
N SER A 328 -22.71 9.59 33.43
CA SER A 328 -22.94 9.29 34.85
C SER A 328 -22.85 10.53 35.75
N GLN A 329 -21.92 11.44 35.45
CA GLN A 329 -21.76 12.71 36.17
C GLN A 329 -22.96 13.64 35.93
N ASP A 330 -23.46 13.73 34.70
CA ASP A 330 -24.62 14.58 34.39
C ASP A 330 -25.92 14.01 35.00
N ARG A 331 -26.05 12.68 35.09
CA ARG A 331 -27.12 12.04 35.89
C ARG A 331 -27.01 12.41 37.37
N HIS A 332 -25.80 12.49 37.93
CA HIS A 332 -25.58 12.95 39.30
C HIS A 332 -25.91 14.44 39.47
N LYS A 333 -25.37 15.33 38.63
CA LYS A 333 -25.66 16.79 38.64
C LYS A 333 -27.16 17.05 38.53
N GLY A 334 -27.84 16.45 37.54
CA GLY A 334 -29.29 16.59 37.36
C GLY A 334 -30.13 16.00 38.51
N THR A 335 -29.61 14.99 39.22
CA THR A 335 -30.27 14.43 40.41
C THR A 335 -30.06 15.30 41.65
N LEU A 336 -28.87 15.86 41.84
CA LEU A 336 -28.59 16.86 42.88
C LEU A 336 -29.42 18.14 42.64
N GLN A 337 -29.52 18.62 41.40
CA GLN A 337 -30.31 19.79 41.05
C GLN A 337 -31.82 19.56 41.21
N ARG A 338 -32.33 18.34 40.94
CA ARG A 338 -33.70 17.93 41.32
C ARG A 338 -33.91 17.88 42.84
N ARG A 339 -32.90 17.48 43.63
CA ARG A 339 -32.98 17.49 45.11
C ARG A 339 -32.99 18.92 45.67
N ALA A 340 -32.15 19.81 45.14
CA ALA A 340 -32.14 21.22 45.51
C ALA A 340 -33.47 21.93 45.16
N SER A 341 -34.00 21.71 43.96
CA SER A 341 -35.28 22.33 43.53
C SER A 341 -36.52 21.75 44.23
N SER A 342 -36.49 20.50 44.69
CA SER A 342 -37.58 19.91 45.49
C SER A 342 -37.55 20.31 46.98
N ALA A 343 -36.40 20.74 47.50
CA ALA A 343 -36.29 21.27 48.87
C ALA A 343 -37.02 22.62 49.07
N SER A 344 -37.20 23.42 48.00
CA SER A 344 -37.90 24.72 48.07
C SER A 344 -39.40 24.64 47.75
N SER A 345 -39.91 23.54 47.20
CA SER A 345 -41.32 23.42 46.78
C SER A 345 -42.20 22.77 47.84
N ARG A 346 -42.61 23.57 48.85
CA ARG A 346 -43.73 23.24 49.74
C ARG A 346 -45.05 23.27 48.94
N GLY A 347 -45.38 22.17 48.25
CA GLY A 347 -46.59 22.12 47.42
C GLY A 347 -46.90 20.76 46.79
N LYS A 348 -47.07 19.69 47.59
CA LYS A 348 -47.56 18.39 47.08
C LYS A 348 -49.03 18.47 46.64
N VAL A 349 -49.28 18.86 45.39
CA VAL A 349 -50.56 18.63 44.72
C VAL A 349 -50.57 17.25 44.08
N VAL A 350 -51.12 16.26 44.80
CA VAL A 350 -51.35 14.92 44.26
C VAL A 350 -52.52 14.97 43.27
N ARG A 351 -52.22 15.07 41.96
CA ARG A 351 -53.21 14.80 40.93
C ARG A 351 -53.56 13.31 40.95
N ARG A 352 -54.79 12.98 41.35
CA ARG A 352 -55.34 11.62 41.21
C ARG A 352 -55.48 11.33 39.72
N THR A 353 -54.75 10.33 39.21
CA THR A 353 -54.95 9.82 37.85
C THR A 353 -56.34 9.26 37.68
N SER A 354 -56.92 9.40 36.49
CA SER A 354 -58.27 8.91 36.21
C SER A 354 -58.31 7.38 36.33
N VAL A 355 -59.44 6.83 36.80
CA VAL A 355 -59.65 5.38 36.84
C VAL A 355 -59.47 4.76 35.44
N ASN A 356 -59.88 5.48 34.40
CA ASN A 356 -59.71 5.04 33.00
C ASN A 356 -58.23 4.99 32.56
N GLU A 357 -57.41 5.89 33.09
CA GLU A 357 -55.97 5.97 32.82
C GLU A 357 -55.21 4.82 33.49
N ARG A 358 -55.62 4.45 34.72
CA ARG A 358 -55.14 3.24 35.41
C ARG A 358 -55.51 1.96 34.66
N SER A 359 -56.74 1.85 34.16
CA SER A 359 -57.18 0.69 33.37
C SER A 359 -56.47 0.58 32.01
N ASN A 360 -56.08 1.71 31.41
CA ASN A 360 -55.28 1.72 30.17
C ASN A 360 -53.82 1.31 30.41
N LEU A 361 -53.24 1.63 31.59
CA LEU A 361 -51.92 1.15 32.00
C LEU A 361 -51.88 -0.38 32.12
N TYR A 362 -52.80 -0.98 32.90
CA TYR A 362 -52.91 -2.43 33.02
C TYR A 362 -53.13 -3.13 31.67
N ARG A 363 -53.99 -2.59 30.79
CA ARG A 363 -54.17 -3.14 29.43
C ARG A 363 -52.90 -3.08 28.58
N ARG A 364 -52.05 -2.06 28.74
CA ARG A 364 -50.76 -1.98 28.04
C ARG A 364 -49.72 -2.93 28.63
N GLU A 365 -49.71 -3.15 29.94
CA GLU A 365 -48.79 -4.09 30.60
C GLU A 365 -49.13 -5.53 30.21
N HIS A 366 -50.40 -5.95 30.33
CA HIS A 366 -50.82 -7.29 29.90
C HIS A 366 -50.60 -7.54 28.39
N HIS A 367 -50.75 -6.52 27.54
CA HIS A 367 -50.44 -6.66 26.11
C HIS A 367 -48.94 -6.85 25.85
N LYS A 368 -48.07 -6.19 26.62
CA LYS A 368 -46.61 -6.38 26.55
C LYS A 368 -46.19 -7.75 27.09
N GLU A 369 -46.75 -8.18 28.21
CA GLU A 369 -46.53 -9.53 28.74
C GLU A 369 -46.93 -10.59 27.71
N ALA A 370 -48.11 -10.46 27.09
CA ALA A 370 -48.59 -11.39 26.07
C ALA A 370 -47.62 -11.55 24.88
N MET A 371 -47.00 -10.46 24.39
CA MET A 371 -45.99 -10.56 23.32
C MET A 371 -44.77 -11.39 23.76
N VAL A 372 -44.28 -11.18 25.00
CA VAL A 372 -43.11 -11.92 25.54
C VAL A 372 -43.42 -13.41 25.74
N TRP A 373 -44.66 -13.77 26.08
CA TRP A 373 -45.09 -15.17 26.14
C TRP A 373 -45.23 -15.80 24.75
N GLN A 374 -45.54 -15.02 23.73
CA GLN A 374 -45.67 -15.47 22.34
C GLN A 374 -44.29 -15.76 21.72
N GLU A 375 -43.32 -14.84 21.89
CA GLU A 375 -41.92 -15.04 21.46
C GLU A 375 -41.26 -16.26 22.14
N ARG A 376 -41.59 -16.55 23.42
CA ARG A 376 -41.10 -17.74 24.13
C ARG A 376 -41.71 -19.07 23.65
N GLY A 377 -42.82 -19.04 22.91
CA GLY A 377 -43.47 -20.24 22.39
C GLY A 377 -42.78 -20.84 21.15
N GLU A 378 -42.10 -20.01 20.36
CA GLU A 378 -41.59 -20.39 19.04
C GLU A 378 -40.20 -21.06 19.07
N THR A 379 -39.45 -20.94 20.17
CA THR A 379 -38.07 -21.44 20.27
C THR A 379 -37.93 -22.85 20.88
N SER A 380 -39.01 -23.63 21.01
CA SER A 380 -38.94 -24.98 21.58
C SER A 380 -39.79 -26.00 20.84
N THR A 381 -39.15 -26.81 19.99
CA THR A 381 -39.11 -28.30 20.05
C THR A 381 -38.80 -28.87 18.65
N GLN A 382 -37.69 -29.60 18.51
CA GLN A 382 -37.44 -30.48 17.36
C GLN A 382 -37.14 -31.91 17.82
N MET A 383 -37.85 -32.88 17.21
CA MET A 383 -37.47 -34.28 16.99
C MET A 383 -37.49 -35.28 18.20
N PRO A 384 -37.57 -36.61 17.96
CA PRO A 384 -38.33 -37.35 16.93
C PRO A 384 -38.96 -38.70 17.41
N THR A 385 -39.82 -39.35 16.59
CA THR A 385 -40.01 -40.82 16.35
C THR A 385 -41.39 -41.11 15.71
N VAL A 386 -41.78 -42.23 15.05
CA VAL A 386 -41.23 -43.25 14.11
C VAL A 386 -42.38 -44.27 13.80
N LYS A 387 -42.80 -44.43 12.51
CA LYS A 387 -43.48 -45.61 11.86
C LYS A 387 -44.91 -46.05 12.37
N LYS A 388 -45.85 -46.65 11.62
CA LYS A 388 -45.88 -47.42 10.33
C LYS A 388 -47.33 -47.64 9.75
N ASN A 389 -47.46 -47.96 8.44
CA ASN A 389 -48.57 -48.64 7.67
C ASN A 389 -49.94 -47.92 7.44
N ILE A 390 -50.47 -47.65 6.22
CA ILE A 390 -50.99 -48.49 5.06
C ILE A 390 -52.43 -49.03 5.33
N THR A 391 -53.54 -48.66 4.62
CA THR A 391 -53.94 -48.92 3.19
C THR A 391 -55.06 -48.00 2.55
N TYR A 392 -54.95 -47.73 1.23
CA TYR A 392 -55.95 -47.53 0.12
C TYR A 392 -57.14 -46.49 0.07
N SER A 393 -57.04 -45.57 -0.94
CA SER A 393 -58.07 -44.98 -1.87
C SER A 393 -59.39 -44.34 -1.33
N VAL A 394 -59.89 -43.16 -1.78
CA VAL A 394 -60.16 -42.65 -3.16
C VAL A 394 -60.11 -41.08 -3.20
N PHE A 395 -59.90 -40.48 -4.39
CA PHE A 395 -59.81 -39.02 -4.72
C PHE A 395 -61.16 -38.36 -5.11
N PRO A 396 -61.28 -37.04 -5.45
CA PRO A 396 -60.51 -35.82 -5.07
C PRO A 396 -61.40 -34.58 -4.71
N VAL A 397 -60.83 -33.55 -4.04
CA VAL A 397 -61.15 -32.11 -4.26
C VAL A 397 -59.87 -31.27 -4.06
N THR A 398 -59.77 -30.13 -4.76
CA THR A 398 -58.60 -29.23 -4.91
C THR A 398 -58.55 -28.10 -3.85
N PRO A 399 -57.65 -27.11 -3.95
CA PRO A 399 -56.18 -27.20 -3.83
C PRO A 399 -55.67 -26.34 -2.65
N ASN A 400 -54.39 -26.49 -2.26
CA ASN A 400 -53.75 -25.57 -1.31
C ASN A 400 -52.53 -24.87 -1.91
N THR A 401 -52.36 -23.62 -1.50
CA THR A 401 -51.18 -22.73 -1.48
C THR A 401 -49.79 -23.30 -1.84
N ALA A 402 -48.96 -22.47 -2.46
CA ALA A 402 -47.82 -21.84 -1.77
C ALA A 402 -47.28 -20.62 -2.55
N ASP A 403 -46.67 -19.69 -1.82
CA ASP A 403 -45.54 -18.78 -2.16
C ASP A 403 -45.35 -18.27 -3.62
N GLN A 404 -44.95 -17.02 -3.86
CA GLN A 404 -43.81 -16.36 -3.19
C GLN A 404 -43.76 -14.85 -3.53
N MET A 405 -43.11 -14.07 -2.66
CA MET A 405 -42.41 -12.78 -2.90
C MET A 405 -42.90 -11.82 -4.00
N ASP A 406 -43.28 -10.61 -3.57
CA ASP A 406 -43.02 -9.33 -4.27
C ASP A 406 -43.46 -8.16 -3.34
N ARG A 407 -42.97 -6.92 -3.36
CA ARG A 407 -41.84 -6.27 -4.09
C ARG A 407 -41.64 -4.85 -3.50
N SER A 408 -40.57 -4.16 -3.93
CA SER A 408 -40.45 -2.68 -4.16
C SER A 408 -41.20 -1.70 -3.23
N ALA A 409 -40.50 -0.76 -2.59
CA ALA A 409 -40.19 0.59 -3.13
C ALA A 409 -41.46 1.46 -3.39
N SER A 410 -41.52 2.76 -3.09
CA SER A 410 -40.53 3.78 -3.45
C SER A 410 -41.05 5.21 -3.13
N TYR A 411 -40.19 6.21 -3.28
CA TYR A 411 -40.45 7.64 -3.55
C TYR A 411 -41.38 8.48 -2.62
N GLN A 412 -40.87 9.65 -2.21
CA GLN A 412 -41.35 10.91 -2.80
C GLN A 412 -40.36 12.08 -2.74
N LEU A 413 -40.53 13.00 -3.70
CA LEU A 413 -39.65 14.10 -4.12
C LEU A 413 -40.50 15.42 -4.19
N THR A 414 -40.00 16.67 -4.07
CA THR A 414 -38.58 17.09 -4.00
C THR A 414 -38.29 18.33 -3.10
N PRO A 415 -38.36 19.62 -3.52
CA PRO A 415 -37.17 20.46 -3.36
C PRO A 415 -37.37 21.89 -2.79
N SER A 416 -36.25 22.58 -2.55
CA SER A 416 -36.10 24.01 -2.87
C SER A 416 -34.65 24.33 -3.28
N VAL A 417 -34.44 25.38 -4.06
CA VAL A 417 -33.23 25.66 -4.87
C VAL A 417 -32.83 27.13 -4.76
N ALA A 418 -31.53 27.42 -4.67
CA ALA A 418 -30.80 28.60 -5.19
C ALA A 418 -29.42 28.70 -4.50
N GLU A 419 -28.33 29.22 -5.05
CA GLU A 419 -27.70 29.26 -6.40
C GLU A 419 -26.50 30.25 -6.28
N GLY A 420 -25.40 30.00 -6.99
CA GLY A 420 -24.29 30.95 -7.22
C GLY A 420 -23.14 30.95 -6.19
N GLY A 421 -21.86 30.87 -6.59
CA GLY A 421 -21.30 30.70 -7.94
C GLY A 421 -19.76 30.71 -7.98
N ASP A 422 -19.20 30.31 -9.13
CA ASP A 422 -17.83 30.48 -9.69
C ASP A 422 -16.57 30.40 -8.81
N GLY A 423 -15.54 29.66 -9.30
CA GLY A 423 -14.15 29.97 -8.94
C GLY A 423 -13.05 28.91 -9.17
N ALA A 424 -12.50 28.87 -10.39
CA ALA A 424 -11.11 28.50 -10.74
C ALA A 424 -10.53 27.08 -10.49
N ASP A 425 -9.96 26.52 -11.56
CA ASP A 425 -8.99 25.42 -11.52
C ASP A 425 -7.75 25.75 -10.66
N SER A 426 -7.29 24.78 -9.86
CA SER A 426 -5.92 24.76 -9.34
C SER A 426 -5.38 23.32 -9.32
N MET A 427 -4.65 22.93 -10.37
CA MET A 427 -3.84 21.72 -10.34
C MET A 427 -2.58 21.94 -9.47
N THR A 428 -2.69 21.75 -8.16
CA THR A 428 -1.52 21.45 -7.33
C THR A 428 -1.18 19.97 -7.48
N ARG A 429 -0.36 19.69 -8.51
CA ARG A 429 0.21 18.36 -8.74
C ARG A 429 1.33 18.13 -7.73
N GLU A 430 0.94 17.79 -6.50
CA GLU A 430 1.86 17.41 -5.43
C GLU A 430 2.74 16.25 -5.91
N LYS A 431 4.04 16.50 -5.89
CA LYS A 431 5.04 15.44 -6.01
C LYS A 431 5.22 14.87 -4.61
N SER A 432 4.43 13.85 -4.28
CA SER A 432 4.72 13.01 -3.11
C SER A 432 6.14 12.47 -3.26
N HIS A 433 7.02 12.74 -2.28
CA HIS A 433 8.29 12.05 -2.19
C HIS A 433 8.00 10.54 -2.02
N HIS A 434 8.52 9.72 -2.92
CA HIS A 434 8.23 8.29 -2.91
C HIS A 434 9.19 7.60 -1.94
N THR A 435 8.68 7.23 -0.75
CA THR A 435 9.44 6.42 0.21
C THR A 435 9.96 5.14 -0.44
N LEU A 436 11.06 4.57 0.07
CA LEU A 436 11.61 3.32 -0.45
C LEU A 436 10.57 2.18 -0.54
N ALA A 437 9.64 2.11 0.41
CA ALA A 437 8.51 1.18 0.40
C ALA A 437 7.53 1.45 -0.75
N GLU A 438 7.24 2.71 -1.08
CA GLU A 438 6.41 3.10 -2.21
C GLU A 438 7.12 2.82 -3.55
N LEU A 439 8.42 3.11 -3.63
CA LEU A 439 9.24 2.78 -4.80
C LEU A 439 9.32 1.26 -5.02
N LYS A 440 9.40 0.47 -3.95
CA LYS A 440 9.33 -1.01 -3.98
C LYS A 440 7.98 -1.49 -4.49
N ARG A 441 6.85 -0.97 -3.98
CA ARG A 441 5.50 -1.26 -4.49
C ARG A 441 5.39 -0.99 -5.99
N GLN A 442 5.87 0.17 -6.45
CA GLN A 442 5.84 0.56 -7.86
C GLN A 442 6.76 -0.32 -8.74
N ARG A 443 7.99 -0.63 -8.31
CA ARG A 443 8.91 -1.51 -9.04
C ARG A 443 8.40 -2.97 -9.10
N ALA A 444 7.80 -3.47 -8.02
CA ALA A 444 7.16 -4.79 -8.00
C ALA A 444 5.95 -4.86 -8.96
N ALA A 445 5.07 -3.85 -8.92
CA ALA A 445 3.95 -3.74 -9.85
C ALA A 445 4.42 -3.65 -11.32
N ALA A 446 5.52 -2.93 -11.60
CA ALA A 446 6.09 -2.82 -12.94
C ALA A 446 6.72 -4.14 -13.43
N LYS A 447 7.34 -4.94 -12.55
CA LYS A 447 7.86 -6.29 -12.90
C LYS A 447 6.71 -7.22 -13.32
N LEU A 448 5.55 -7.16 -12.68
CA LEU A 448 4.37 -7.97 -13.03
C LEU A 448 3.71 -7.60 -14.38
N GLN A 449 3.94 -6.39 -14.89
CA GLN A 449 3.35 -5.92 -16.16
C GLN A 449 4.18 -6.26 -17.41
N LYS A 450 5.43 -6.72 -17.27
CA LYS A 450 6.28 -7.14 -18.40
C LYS A 450 5.90 -8.55 -18.90
N ARG A 451 4.85 -8.65 -19.71
CA ARG A 451 4.64 -9.84 -20.56
C ARG A 451 5.76 -9.95 -21.60
N PRO A 452 6.38 -11.13 -21.81
CA PRO A 452 7.30 -11.33 -22.93
C PRO A 452 6.52 -11.25 -24.26
N ALA A 453 7.16 -10.73 -25.30
CA ALA A 453 6.58 -10.69 -26.63
C ALA A 453 6.41 -12.12 -27.19
N PRO A 454 5.29 -12.47 -27.85
CA PRO A 454 5.09 -13.79 -28.40
C PRO A 454 6.08 -14.06 -29.56
N ALA A 455 6.63 -15.27 -29.60
CA ALA A 455 7.52 -15.70 -30.68
C ALA A 455 6.78 -15.80 -32.03
N PRO A 456 7.45 -15.52 -33.16
CA PRO A 456 6.86 -15.70 -34.49
C PRO A 456 6.60 -17.19 -34.78
N PRO A 457 5.55 -17.53 -35.55
CA PRO A 457 5.17 -18.92 -35.80
C PRO A 457 6.16 -19.62 -36.74
N PHE A 458 6.66 -20.78 -36.32
CA PHE A 458 7.44 -21.68 -37.16
C PHE A 458 6.53 -22.57 -38.02
N SER A 459 6.84 -22.69 -39.31
CA SER A 459 6.16 -23.62 -40.22
C SER A 459 6.60 -25.06 -39.99
N ILE A 460 5.64 -25.97 -39.89
CA ILE A 460 5.87 -27.42 -39.92
C ILE A 460 6.25 -27.82 -41.35
N ARG A 461 7.26 -28.68 -41.49
CA ARG A 461 7.48 -29.47 -42.70
C ARG A 461 7.94 -30.87 -42.31
N GLU A 462 7.16 -31.87 -42.69
CA GLU A 462 7.49 -33.29 -42.49
C GLU A 462 8.55 -33.75 -43.50
N GLU A 463 9.47 -34.62 -43.09
CA GLU A 463 9.69 -35.96 -43.68
C GLU A 463 10.86 -36.71 -43.00
N SER A 464 10.68 -38.02 -42.80
CA SER A 464 11.62 -39.15 -43.02
C SER A 464 13.12 -39.01 -42.64
N THR A 465 13.82 -39.95 -41.98
CA THR A 465 13.69 -41.43 -42.01
C THR A 465 14.50 -42.09 -40.86
N LEU A 466 14.14 -43.32 -40.47
CA LEU A 466 14.94 -44.24 -39.62
C LEU A 466 16.07 -44.93 -40.44
N PRO A 467 17.19 -45.43 -39.84
CA PRO A 467 17.18 -46.74 -39.16
C PRO A 467 18.17 -46.99 -37.98
N GLN A 468 17.87 -48.03 -37.20
CA GLN A 468 18.76 -48.79 -36.27
C GLN A 468 19.29 -50.08 -36.97
N PRO A 469 20.06 -51.06 -36.38
CA PRO A 469 20.42 -51.29 -34.95
C PRO A 469 21.88 -51.75 -34.66
N GLY A 470 22.17 -52.05 -33.38
CA GLY A 470 23.35 -52.79 -32.91
C GLY A 470 23.12 -53.43 -31.52
N HIS A 471 23.49 -54.70 -31.34
CA HIS A 471 23.13 -55.56 -30.17
C HIS A 471 24.29 -55.81 -29.17
N GLN A 472 23.96 -56.53 -28.07
CA GLN A 472 24.81 -57.31 -27.12
C GLN A 472 25.32 -56.52 -25.89
N GLY A 473 25.25 -57.02 -24.64
CA GLY A 473 24.66 -58.26 -24.10
C GLY A 473 24.67 -58.32 -22.55
N GLU A 474 23.86 -59.22 -21.97
CA GLU A 474 23.71 -59.55 -20.52
C GLU A 474 24.82 -60.53 -20.01
N PRO A 475 24.77 -61.17 -18.79
CA PRO A 475 23.88 -61.04 -17.60
C PRO A 475 24.59 -60.99 -16.22
N SER A 476 23.85 -60.86 -15.10
CA SER A 476 23.84 -61.86 -13.98
C SER A 476 22.95 -61.51 -12.77
N ALA A 477 21.83 -62.24 -12.64
CA ALA A 477 21.15 -62.79 -11.45
C ALA A 477 21.24 -62.09 -10.05
N SER A 478 20.07 -61.85 -9.43
CA SER A 478 19.47 -62.82 -8.49
C SER A 478 18.02 -62.46 -8.12
N GLU A 479 17.14 -63.46 -8.07
CA GLU A 479 15.68 -63.33 -7.84
C GLU A 479 15.31 -63.34 -6.34
N GLN A 480 14.18 -62.73 -5.99
CA GLN A 480 13.25 -63.28 -5.00
C GLN A 480 11.83 -62.71 -5.20
N GLU A 481 10.89 -63.56 -5.62
CA GLU A 481 9.47 -63.23 -5.73
C GLU A 481 8.72 -63.47 -4.40
N SER A 482 7.68 -62.67 -4.16
CA SER A 482 6.53 -63.11 -3.36
C SER A 482 5.24 -62.65 -4.04
N THR A 483 4.27 -63.55 -4.19
CA THR A 483 3.18 -63.46 -5.16
C THR A 483 1.89 -62.84 -4.62
N GLY A 484 1.13 -62.13 -5.48
CA GLY A 484 -0.19 -61.58 -5.13
C GLY A 484 -0.76 -60.61 -6.17
N ASN A 485 -1.43 -61.12 -7.20
CA ASN A 485 -2.07 -60.37 -8.32
C ASN A 485 -3.58 -60.76 -8.35
N PRO A 486 -4.50 -60.13 -9.14
CA PRO A 486 -4.45 -58.89 -9.94
C PRO A 486 -5.70 -57.96 -9.76
N VAL A 487 -5.84 -56.88 -10.58
CA VAL A 487 -7.07 -56.45 -11.34
C VAL A 487 -7.18 -54.92 -11.59
N TYR A 488 -6.79 -54.52 -12.81
CA TYR A 488 -7.30 -53.47 -13.74
C TYR A 488 -7.63 -51.99 -13.34
N PHE A 489 -6.88 -51.07 -13.98
CA PHE A 489 -7.26 -49.82 -14.68
C PHE A 489 -8.49 -48.96 -14.24
N THR A 490 -8.25 -47.67 -13.96
CA THR A 490 -8.47 -46.55 -14.93
C THR A 490 -7.95 -45.21 -14.36
N PRO A 491 -7.52 -44.25 -15.20
CA PRO A 491 -7.16 -42.89 -14.77
C PRO A 491 -8.37 -41.94 -14.85
N ALA A 492 -8.56 -41.09 -13.84
CA ALA A 492 -9.51 -39.99 -13.87
C ALA A 492 -8.89 -38.73 -13.27
N SER A 493 -8.64 -37.73 -14.11
CA SER A 493 -8.29 -36.37 -13.68
C SER A 493 -9.51 -35.71 -13.02
N GLY A 494 -9.26 -34.85 -12.03
CA GLY A 494 -10.29 -34.27 -11.17
C GLY A 494 -10.02 -32.83 -10.76
N ASP A 495 -9.48 -32.00 -11.66
CA ASP A 495 -9.45 -30.55 -11.43
C ASP A 495 -10.89 -29.98 -11.41
N PRO A 496 -11.25 -29.12 -10.44
CA PRO A 496 -12.53 -28.43 -10.41
C PRO A 496 -12.63 -27.35 -11.52
N PRO A 497 -13.85 -26.94 -11.91
CA PRO A 497 -14.12 -26.44 -13.26
C PRO A 497 -13.70 -24.97 -13.51
N LEU A 498 -13.07 -24.74 -14.65
CA LEU A 498 -12.79 -23.40 -15.18
C LEU A 498 -14.05 -22.73 -15.72
N LEU A 499 -14.36 -21.54 -15.20
CA LEU A 499 -15.39 -20.64 -15.72
C LEU A 499 -14.99 -20.11 -17.10
N LYS A 500 -15.75 -20.46 -18.13
CA LYS A 500 -15.58 -19.93 -19.49
C LYS A 500 -16.18 -18.52 -19.59
N LEU A 501 -15.33 -17.51 -19.70
CA LEU A 501 -15.75 -16.18 -20.15
C LEU A 501 -15.91 -16.19 -21.68
N ILE A 502 -17.11 -15.87 -22.15
CA ILE A 502 -17.47 -15.82 -23.57
C ILE A 502 -17.05 -14.45 -24.12
N ALA A 503 -16.31 -14.43 -25.22
CA ALA A 503 -16.01 -13.21 -25.98
C ALA A 503 -17.23 -12.81 -26.84
N PRO A 504 -17.50 -11.51 -27.03
CA PRO A 504 -18.65 -11.05 -27.83
C PRO A 504 -18.46 -11.35 -29.33
N GLU A 505 -19.54 -11.76 -29.99
CA GLU A 505 -19.54 -12.13 -31.41
C GLU A 505 -19.58 -10.91 -32.35
N GLU A 506 -19.01 -11.07 -33.55
CA GLU A 506 -19.01 -10.06 -34.62
C GLU A 506 -20.32 -10.13 -35.44
N GLU A 507 -21.16 -9.09 -35.37
CA GLU A 507 -22.30 -8.96 -36.28
C GLU A 507 -21.86 -8.40 -37.65
N THR A 508 -22.26 -9.08 -38.73
CA THR A 508 -22.12 -8.61 -40.11
C THR A 508 -23.50 -8.27 -40.70
N PRO A 509 -23.58 -7.41 -41.73
CA PRO A 509 -24.65 -6.43 -41.83
C PRO A 509 -25.92 -6.97 -42.49
N ASN A 510 -27.07 -6.43 -42.09
CA ASN A 510 -28.32 -6.64 -42.83
C ASN A 510 -29.01 -5.31 -43.20
N THR A 511 -29.56 -5.31 -44.40
CA THR A 511 -29.98 -4.16 -45.21
C THR A 511 -31.18 -3.39 -44.65
N LYS A 512 -31.23 -2.07 -44.93
CA LYS A 512 -32.47 -1.27 -45.13
C LYS A 512 -32.15 0.16 -45.63
N GLU A 513 -32.73 0.50 -46.77
CA GLU A 513 -33.01 1.87 -47.25
C GLU A 513 -34.52 1.94 -47.57
N PRO A 514 -35.09 3.11 -47.92
CA PRO A 514 -35.10 4.36 -47.15
C PRO A 514 -36.54 4.92 -47.02
N CYS A 515 -36.74 6.02 -46.27
CA CYS A 515 -37.57 7.13 -46.77
C CYS A 515 -37.44 8.43 -45.96
N CYS A 516 -37.82 9.52 -46.62
CA CYS A 516 -37.72 10.93 -46.25
C CYS A 516 -38.68 11.41 -45.15
N GLY A 517 -38.42 12.62 -44.61
CA GLY A 517 -39.34 13.38 -43.75
C GLY A 517 -40.13 14.47 -44.48
N LEU A 518 -40.72 15.39 -43.68
CA LEU A 518 -41.52 16.57 -44.08
C LEU A 518 -42.87 16.29 -44.77
N MET A 519 -43.90 16.00 -43.98
CA MET A 519 -45.05 16.90 -43.73
C MET A 519 -45.84 16.44 -42.51
#